data_AF-A0A535I620-F1
#
_entry.id   AF-A0A535I620-F1
#
_cell.length_a   1.000
_cell.length_b   1.000
_cell.length_c   1.000
_cell.angle_alpha   90.00
_cell.angle_beta   90.00
_cell.angle_gamma   90.00
#
_symmetry.space_group_name_H-M   'P 1'
#
loop_
_entity.id
_entity.type
_entity.pdbx_description
1 polymer ?
#
loop_
_entity_poly.entity_id
_entity_poly.type
_entity_poly.pdbx_seq_one_letter_code
_entity_poly.pdbx_strand_id
1 'polypeptide(L)'
;MAGFHGWLNKNLRGRKGQQGFTLIELLVVVTILGILAAIVTLSLVGLTTNSNVQACNTEYKTVQAALDAFMAANNTDTITAVDDKNDMSIVLFNGSGLYNTAPSATNPNFTRNGSTQFYYSWDKNGKITNIYSDKSKALAPGASATDPSAGCHTL
;
A
#
# COMPACT_ATOMS: atom_id res chain seq x y z
N MET A 1 34.46 59.07 4.81
CA MET A 1 33.74 57.78 4.90
C MET A 1 34.73 56.64 4.65
N ALA A 2 35.44 56.18 5.69
CA ALA A 2 36.39 55.08 5.60
C ALA A 2 36.20 54.20 6.84
N GLY A 3 35.59 53.02 6.68
CA GLY A 3 35.21 52.24 7.86
C GLY A 3 34.58 50.87 7.61
N PHE A 4 34.90 50.18 6.51
CA PHE A 4 34.39 48.81 6.31
C PHE A 4 35.45 47.77 5.88
N HIS A 5 36.69 48.18 5.64
CA HIS A 5 37.70 47.31 5.03
C HIS A 5 38.58 46.53 6.03
N GLY A 6 38.37 46.73 7.35
CA GLY A 6 39.20 46.14 8.42
C GLY A 6 38.57 44.97 9.18
N TRP A 7 37.28 44.68 8.98
CA TRP A 7 36.57 43.67 9.77
C TRP A 7 36.71 42.24 9.20
N LEU A 8 36.91 42.09 7.89
CA LEU A 8 36.99 40.78 7.24
C LEU A 8 38.35 40.07 7.38
N ASN A 9 39.41 40.75 7.84
CA ASN A 9 40.78 40.23 7.78
C ASN A 9 41.39 39.88 9.16
N LYS A 10 40.60 39.38 10.10
CA LYS A 10 41.11 38.92 11.41
C LYS A 10 40.79 37.47 11.79
N ASN A 11 40.06 36.71 10.97
CA ASN A 11 39.66 35.33 11.32
C ASN A 11 40.39 34.22 10.55
N LEU A 12 41.48 34.49 9.82
CA LEU A 12 42.27 33.45 9.12
C LEU A 12 43.63 33.13 9.78
N ARG A 13 43.79 33.42 11.07
CA ARG A 13 44.94 32.96 11.85
C ARG A 13 44.51 31.97 12.92
N GLY A 14 44.19 30.76 12.44
CA GLY A 14 43.85 29.60 13.25
C GLY A 14 44.30 28.31 12.57
N ARG A 15 45.58 28.20 12.19
CA ARG A 15 46.20 26.89 11.94
C ARG A 15 46.31 26.16 13.28
N LYS A 16 45.28 25.41 13.66
CA LYS A 16 45.34 24.37 14.70
C LYS A 16 44.57 23.15 14.23
N GLY A 17 45.32 22.10 13.89
CA GLY A 17 44.83 20.72 13.89
C GLY A 17 44.05 20.27 12.66
N GLN A 18 44.60 20.39 11.45
CA GLN A 18 44.23 19.43 10.40
C GLN A 18 44.93 18.10 10.73
N GLN A 19 44.43 17.41 11.76
CA GLN A 19 44.70 15.99 11.95
C GLN A 19 43.97 15.31 10.80
N GLY A 20 44.73 15.01 9.73
CA GLY A 20 44.19 14.36 8.55
C GLY A 20 43.58 13.03 8.96
N PHE A 21 42.33 12.81 8.57
CA PHE A 21 41.71 11.49 8.53
C PHE A 21 42.74 10.53 7.94
N THR A 22 43.13 9.53 8.72
CA THR A 22 44.05 8.53 8.22
C THR A 22 43.37 7.80 7.06
N LEU A 23 44.11 7.44 6.00
CA LEU A 23 43.54 6.68 4.89
C LEU A 23 42.90 5.37 5.37
N ILE A 24 43.43 4.80 6.45
CA ILE A 24 42.90 3.60 7.09
C ILE A 24 41.57 3.84 7.82
N GLU A 25 41.35 5.02 8.42
CA GLU A 25 40.05 5.37 9.01
C GLU A 25 38.95 5.39 7.96
N LEU A 26 39.19 6.03 6.81
CA LEU A 26 38.19 6.04 5.75
C LEU A 26 38.03 4.67 5.10
N LEU A 27 39.11 3.89 4.96
CA LEU A 27 39.06 2.55 4.39
C LEU A 27 38.19 1.60 5.23
N VAL A 28 38.37 1.57 6.55
CA VAL A 28 37.57 0.70 7.42
C VAL A 28 36.09 1.12 7.46
N VAL A 29 35.82 2.42 7.38
CA VAL A 29 34.43 2.90 7.41
C VAL A 29 33.69 2.49 6.14
N VAL A 30 34.27 2.70 4.95
CA VAL A 30 33.58 2.33 3.71
C VAL A 30 33.44 0.82 3.54
N THR A 31 34.37 0.02 4.09
CA THR A 31 34.23 -1.44 4.08
C THR A 31 33.09 -1.90 4.98
N ILE A 32 32.97 -1.37 6.20
CA ILE A 32 31.85 -1.68 7.09
C ILE A 32 30.53 -1.20 6.47
N LEU A 33 30.47 0.02 5.94
CA LEU A 33 29.26 0.53 5.26
C LEU A 33 28.89 -0.32 4.04
N GLY A 34 29.87 -0.83 3.29
CA GLY A 34 29.64 -1.74 2.17
C GLY A 34 29.01 -3.08 2.61
N ILE A 35 29.52 -3.67 3.70
CA ILE A 35 28.97 -4.92 4.26
C ILE A 35 27.56 -4.69 4.80
N LEU A 36 27.34 -3.61 5.56
CA LEU A 36 26.01 -3.28 6.11
C LEU A 36 24.99 -3.03 5.00
N ALA A 37 25.36 -2.29 3.95
CA ALA A 37 24.47 -2.04 2.82
C ALA A 37 24.04 -3.33 2.11
N ALA A 38 24.95 -4.30 1.93
CA ALA A 38 24.67 -5.58 1.29
C ALA A 38 23.69 -6.46 2.09
N ILE A 39 23.79 -6.48 3.42
CA ILE A 39 22.88 -7.27 4.27
C ILE A 39 21.48 -6.62 4.30
N VAL A 40 21.43 -5.30 4.43
CA VAL A 40 20.18 -4.54 4.52
C VAL A 40 19.33 -4.72 3.25
N THR A 41 19.92 -4.62 2.05
CA THR A 41 19.17 -4.76 0.79
C THR A 41 18.44 -6.09 0.68
N LEU A 42 19.09 -7.21 1.05
CA LEU A 42 18.46 -8.53 1.04
C LEU A 42 17.33 -8.65 2.06
N SER A 43 17.45 -8.00 3.23
CA SER A 43 16.40 -8.03 4.26
C SER A 43 15.15 -7.24 3.89
N LEU A 44 15.27 -6.14 3.13
CA LEU A 44 14.10 -5.33 2.74
C LEU A 44 13.19 -6.04 1.74
N VAL A 45 13.74 -6.81 0.81
CA VAL A 45 12.96 -7.47 -0.26
C VAL A 45 11.96 -8.49 0.30
N GLY A 46 12.32 -9.22 1.37
CA GLY A 46 11.42 -10.20 1.99
C GLY A 46 10.36 -9.59 2.92
N LEU A 47 10.55 -8.36 3.39
CA LEU A 47 9.57 -7.69 4.25
C LEU A 47 8.39 -7.12 3.44
N THR A 48 8.67 -6.59 2.25
CA THR A 48 7.65 -5.95 1.40
C THR A 48 6.63 -6.93 0.82
N THR A 49 7.04 -8.15 0.51
CA THR A 49 6.12 -9.18 0.00
C THR A 49 5.14 -9.61 1.09
N ASN A 50 5.65 -9.91 2.29
CA ASN A 50 4.81 -10.29 3.43
C ASN A 50 3.84 -9.17 3.84
N SER A 51 4.25 -7.90 3.78
CA SER A 51 3.34 -6.78 4.06
C SER A 51 2.20 -6.69 3.06
N ASN A 52 2.45 -6.96 1.77
CA ASN A 52 1.41 -6.91 0.74
C ASN A 52 0.36 -8.02 0.93
N VAL A 53 0.79 -9.24 1.25
CA VAL A 53 -0.13 -10.35 1.56
C VAL A 53 -1.02 -10.02 2.75
N GLN A 54 -0.45 -9.46 3.82
CA GLN A 54 -1.21 -9.08 5.02
C GLN A 54 -2.16 -7.91 4.77
N ALA A 55 -1.73 -6.92 3.99
CA ALA A 55 -2.58 -5.82 3.56
C ALA A 55 -3.78 -6.33 2.76
N CYS A 56 -3.52 -7.21 1.78
CA CYS A 56 -4.56 -7.83 0.97
C CYS A 56 -5.56 -8.64 1.81
N ASN A 57 -5.08 -9.46 2.74
CA ASN A 57 -5.95 -10.25 3.63
C ASN A 57 -6.82 -9.37 4.54
N THR A 58 -6.29 -8.23 4.98
CA THR A 58 -7.03 -7.27 5.82
C THR A 58 -8.09 -6.53 5.00
N GLU A 59 -7.73 -6.07 3.81
CA GLU A 59 -8.64 -5.39 2.90
C GLU A 59 -9.74 -6.33 2.39
N TYR A 60 -9.40 -7.58 2.05
CA TYR A 60 -10.35 -8.64 1.69
C TYR A 60 -11.45 -8.82 2.73
N LYS A 61 -11.08 -8.99 4.00
CA LYS A 61 -12.06 -9.13 5.09
C LYS A 61 -12.94 -7.89 5.24
N THR A 62 -12.36 -6.71 5.03
CA THR A 62 -13.09 -5.44 5.09
C THR A 62 -14.11 -5.33 3.96
N VAL A 63 -13.72 -5.70 2.73
CA VAL A 63 -14.60 -5.67 1.55
C VAL A 63 -15.69 -6.74 1.65
N GLN A 64 -15.37 -7.97 2.07
CA GLN A 64 -16.37 -9.03 2.26
C GLN A 64 -17.39 -8.63 3.32
N ALA A 65 -16.95 -8.10 4.47
CA ALA A 65 -17.85 -7.61 5.51
C ALA A 65 -18.73 -6.45 5.02
N ALA A 66 -18.20 -5.58 4.15
CA ALA A 66 -18.99 -4.51 3.54
C ALA A 66 -20.06 -5.04 2.57
N LEU A 67 -19.74 -6.07 1.77
CA LEU A 67 -20.71 -6.74 0.90
C LEU A 67 -21.82 -7.40 1.73
N ASP A 68 -21.45 -8.13 2.77
CA ASP A 68 -22.42 -8.80 3.66
C ASP A 68 -23.33 -7.78 4.36
N ALA A 69 -22.75 -6.68 4.86
CA ALA A 69 -23.51 -5.59 5.49
C ALA A 69 -24.43 -4.87 4.50
N PHE A 70 -23.98 -4.65 3.26
CA PHE A 70 -24.79 -4.04 2.20
C PHE A 70 -26.00 -4.90 1.84
N MET A 71 -25.79 -6.21 1.68
CA MET A 71 -26.84 -7.18 1.38
C MET A 71 -27.87 -7.25 2.52
N ALA A 72 -27.39 -7.30 3.76
CA ALA A 72 -28.24 -7.29 4.96
C ALA A 72 -29.05 -5.99 5.09
N ALA A 73 -28.43 -4.83 4.86
CA ALA A 73 -29.11 -3.54 4.96
C ALA A 73 -30.18 -3.35 3.87
N ASN A 74 -29.92 -3.86 2.67
CA ASN A 74 -30.85 -3.77 1.53
C ASN A 74 -31.86 -4.93 1.49
N ASN A 75 -31.81 -5.88 2.43
CA ASN A 75 -32.66 -7.08 2.46
C ASN A 75 -32.68 -7.81 1.11
N THR A 76 -31.51 -7.99 0.51
CA THR A 76 -31.35 -8.68 -0.78
C THR A 76 -30.39 -9.85 -0.68
N ASP A 77 -30.74 -10.96 -1.32
CA ASP A 77 -29.89 -12.14 -1.46
C ASP A 77 -29.05 -12.11 -2.74
N THR A 78 -29.25 -11.10 -3.60
CA THR A 78 -28.48 -10.93 -4.83
C THR A 78 -28.05 -9.48 -5.09
N ILE A 79 -26.84 -9.32 -5.60
CA ILE A 79 -26.28 -8.06 -6.11
C ILE A 79 -25.72 -8.25 -7.52
N THR A 80 -25.36 -7.13 -8.15
CA THR A 80 -24.60 -7.12 -9.40
C THR A 80 -23.24 -7.76 -9.17
N ALA A 81 -23.00 -8.89 -9.85
CA ALA A 81 -21.68 -9.48 -9.94
C ALA A 81 -20.75 -8.53 -10.68
N VAL A 82 -19.51 -8.39 -10.21
CA VAL A 82 -18.52 -7.53 -10.85
C VAL A 82 -17.21 -8.26 -10.98
N ASP A 83 -16.44 -7.84 -11.98
CA ASP A 83 -15.08 -8.28 -12.20
C ASP A 83 -14.11 -7.09 -12.17
N ASP A 84 -12.94 -7.31 -11.59
CA ASP A 84 -11.76 -6.43 -11.63
C ASP A 84 -12.03 -5.00 -11.15
N LYS A 85 -12.76 -4.85 -10.03
CA LYS A 85 -13.09 -3.53 -9.46
C LYS A 85 -12.21 -3.20 -8.28
N ASN A 86 -11.58 -2.03 -8.35
CA ASN A 86 -10.97 -1.35 -7.21
C ASN A 86 -11.71 -0.05 -6.84
N ASP A 87 -12.87 0.18 -7.48
CA ASP A 87 -13.77 1.29 -7.19
C ASP A 87 -15.04 0.70 -6.59
N MET A 88 -15.27 1.02 -5.32
CA MET A 88 -16.37 0.55 -4.50
C MET A 88 -17.66 1.36 -4.73
N SER A 89 -17.64 2.35 -5.64
CA SER A 89 -18.82 3.13 -6.04
C SER A 89 -19.70 2.46 -7.10
N ILE A 90 -19.35 1.26 -7.54
CA ILE A 90 -20.17 0.52 -8.51
C ILE A 90 -21.58 0.26 -7.96
N VAL A 91 -22.59 0.46 -8.81
CA VAL A 91 -23.97 0.17 -8.45
C VAL A 91 -24.14 -1.33 -8.33
N LEU A 92 -24.46 -1.78 -7.12
CA LEU A 92 -24.67 -3.16 -6.77
C LEU A 92 -26.15 -3.54 -6.75
N PHE A 93 -26.98 -2.64 -6.23
CA PHE A 93 -28.43 -2.86 -6.10
C PHE A 93 -29.16 -1.52 -6.03
N ASN A 94 -30.27 -1.38 -6.76
CA ASN A 94 -31.19 -0.22 -6.68
C ASN A 94 -30.47 1.15 -6.65
N GLY A 95 -29.47 1.35 -7.53
CA GLY A 95 -28.72 2.60 -7.63
C GLY A 95 -27.69 2.87 -6.51
N SER A 96 -27.51 1.92 -5.59
CA SER A 96 -26.58 2.00 -4.45
C SER A 96 -25.37 1.06 -4.61
N GLY A 97 -24.23 1.48 -4.09
CA GLY A 97 -22.96 0.75 -4.07
C GLY A 97 -22.37 0.71 -2.67
N LEU A 98 -21.15 0.16 -2.50
CA LEU A 98 -20.50 0.09 -1.18
C LEU A 98 -19.95 1.44 -0.72
N TYR A 99 -19.62 2.32 -1.66
CA TYR A 99 -19.19 3.68 -1.41
C TYR A 99 -20.02 4.68 -2.21
N ASN A 100 -20.34 5.80 -1.58
CA ASN A 100 -21.01 6.95 -2.17
C ASN A 100 -20.31 8.24 -1.68
N THR A 101 -20.06 9.18 -2.59
CA THR A 101 -19.45 10.48 -2.28
C THR A 101 -20.40 11.42 -1.54
N ALA A 102 -21.71 11.17 -1.58
CA ALA A 102 -22.75 11.90 -0.87
C ALA A 102 -23.65 10.94 -0.07
N PRO A 103 -23.15 10.32 1.01
CA PRO A 103 -23.92 9.34 1.78
C PRO A 103 -25.13 9.98 2.46
N SER A 104 -26.22 9.22 2.53
CA SER A 104 -27.46 9.62 3.20
C SER A 104 -27.99 8.48 4.08
N ALA A 105 -29.02 8.75 4.89
CA ALA A 105 -29.64 7.71 5.71
C ALA A 105 -30.24 6.56 4.88
N THR A 106 -30.63 6.81 3.63
CA THR A 106 -31.19 5.82 2.71
C THR A 106 -30.15 5.22 1.77
N ASN A 107 -28.95 5.78 1.71
CA ASN A 107 -27.83 5.27 0.92
C ASN A 107 -26.49 5.52 1.65
N PRO A 108 -26.22 4.77 2.74
CA PRO A 108 -25.02 4.93 3.55
C PRO A 108 -23.80 4.33 2.87
N ASN A 109 -22.61 4.65 3.39
CA ASN A 109 -21.37 4.00 2.98
C ASN A 109 -21.13 2.75 3.82
N PHE A 110 -20.77 1.66 3.14
CA PHE A 110 -20.39 0.39 3.74
C PHE A 110 -18.86 0.20 3.75
N THR A 111 -18.13 0.97 2.93
CA THR A 111 -16.68 1.11 3.00
C THR A 111 -16.27 2.53 3.38
N ARG A 112 -15.10 2.68 4.02
CA ARG A 112 -14.57 4.00 4.41
C ARG A 112 -13.97 4.77 3.24
N ASN A 113 -13.47 4.07 2.23
CA ASN A 113 -12.85 4.64 1.04
C ASN A 113 -13.56 4.13 -0.22
N GLY A 114 -13.59 4.98 -1.25
CA GLY A 114 -14.13 4.63 -2.56
C GLY A 114 -13.19 3.80 -3.40
N SER A 115 -11.88 3.88 -3.16
CA SER A 115 -10.90 3.06 -3.87
C SER A 115 -10.12 2.13 -2.94
N THR A 116 -9.91 0.91 -3.41
CA THR A 116 -9.14 -0.16 -2.77
C THR A 116 -7.75 -0.28 -3.40
N GLN A 117 -6.79 -0.85 -2.68
CA GLN A 117 -5.45 -1.11 -3.21
C GLN A 117 -5.46 -2.28 -4.21
N PHE A 118 -6.32 -3.26 -3.96
CA PHE A 118 -6.48 -4.44 -4.80
C PHE A 118 -7.77 -4.38 -5.62
N TYR A 119 -7.79 -5.13 -6.71
CA TYR A 119 -8.98 -5.37 -7.53
C TYR A 119 -9.71 -6.60 -7.03
N TYR A 120 -11.03 -6.49 -6.90
CA TYR A 120 -11.90 -7.54 -6.43
C TYR A 120 -12.91 -7.90 -7.51
N SER A 121 -13.17 -9.20 -7.61
CA SER A 121 -14.32 -9.75 -8.33
C SER A 121 -15.21 -10.45 -7.33
N TRP A 122 -16.52 -10.29 -7.45
CA TRP A 122 -17.50 -11.00 -6.62
C TRP A 122 -18.68 -11.48 -7.44
N ASP A 123 -19.24 -12.59 -7.00
CA ASP A 123 -20.43 -13.15 -7.62
C ASP A 123 -21.72 -12.43 -7.18
N LYS A 124 -22.84 -12.86 -7.76
CA LYS A 124 -24.16 -12.31 -7.45
C LYS A 124 -24.58 -12.53 -5.99
N ASN A 125 -23.94 -13.45 -5.28
CA ASN A 125 -24.21 -13.76 -3.88
C ASN A 125 -23.38 -12.88 -2.94
N GLY A 126 -22.60 -11.94 -3.47
CA GLY A 126 -21.71 -11.08 -2.69
C GLY A 126 -20.47 -11.80 -2.18
N LYS A 127 -20.17 -12.99 -2.68
CA LYS A 127 -18.95 -13.71 -2.35
C LYS A 127 -17.83 -13.24 -3.27
N ILE A 128 -16.73 -12.76 -2.70
CA ILE A 128 -15.53 -12.46 -3.48
C ILE A 128 -15.02 -13.76 -4.12
N THR A 129 -14.74 -13.73 -5.42
CA THR A 129 -14.27 -14.88 -6.20
C THR A 129 -12.80 -14.75 -6.56
N ASN A 130 -12.31 -13.53 -6.77
CA ASN A 130 -10.93 -13.26 -7.15
C ASN A 130 -10.40 -11.94 -6.56
N ILE A 131 -9.08 -11.87 -6.38
CA ILE A 131 -8.35 -10.69 -5.91
C ILE A 131 -7.07 -10.51 -6.75
N TYR A 132 -6.81 -9.30 -7.25
CA TYR A 132 -5.64 -9.00 -8.10
C TYR A 132 -4.91 -7.73 -7.63
N SER A 133 -3.58 -7.68 -7.78
CA SER A 133 -2.79 -6.44 -7.60
C SER A 133 -2.85 -5.52 -8.83
N ASP A 134 -3.07 -6.09 -10.02
CA ASP A 134 -3.15 -5.38 -11.30
C ASP A 134 -4.23 -6.00 -12.20
N LYS A 135 -5.01 -5.16 -12.91
CA LYS A 135 -6.05 -5.63 -13.86
C LYS A 135 -5.52 -6.54 -14.98
N SER A 136 -4.23 -6.46 -15.31
CA SER A 136 -3.61 -7.20 -16.42
C SER A 136 -3.10 -8.59 -16.04
N LYS A 137 -3.16 -8.96 -14.76
CA LYS A 137 -2.75 -10.27 -14.25
C LYS A 137 -4.00 -11.08 -13.89
N ALA A 138 -4.71 -11.55 -14.92
CA ALA A 138 -5.71 -12.59 -14.72
C ALA A 138 -5.07 -13.79 -14.00
N LEU A 139 -5.81 -14.35 -13.06
CA LEU A 139 -5.40 -15.42 -12.14
C LEU A 139 -4.59 -16.51 -12.88
N ALA A 140 -3.44 -16.94 -12.34
CA ALA A 140 -2.87 -18.21 -12.78
C ALA A 140 -3.95 -19.30 -12.59
N PRO A 141 -4.14 -20.22 -13.55
CA PRO A 141 -5.18 -21.24 -13.45
C PRO A 141 -4.90 -22.11 -12.22
N GLY A 142 -5.64 -21.93 -11.13
CA GLY A 142 -5.42 -22.70 -9.90
C GLY A 142 -5.88 -22.07 -8.57
N ALA A 143 -6.17 -20.77 -8.48
CA ALA A 143 -6.83 -20.24 -7.26
C ALA A 143 -8.32 -20.64 -7.30
N SER A 144 -8.68 -21.65 -6.50
CA SER A 144 -10.03 -22.17 -6.45
C SER A 144 -10.98 -21.17 -5.80
N ALA A 145 -12.21 -21.10 -6.31
CA ALA A 145 -13.33 -20.32 -5.76
C ALA A 145 -13.72 -20.67 -4.30
N THR A 146 -12.95 -21.52 -3.62
CA THR A 146 -13.15 -21.98 -2.25
C THR A 146 -12.40 -21.14 -1.22
N ASP A 147 -11.33 -20.43 -1.60
CA ASP A 147 -10.62 -19.49 -0.74
C ASP A 147 -10.06 -18.31 -1.56
N PRO A 148 -10.80 -17.20 -1.67
CA PRO A 148 -10.38 -16.02 -2.42
C PRO A 148 -9.14 -15.35 -1.80
N SER A 149 -8.88 -15.57 -0.50
CA SER A 149 -7.70 -15.04 0.18
C SER A 149 -6.41 -15.72 -0.28
N ALA A 150 -6.48 -16.90 -0.91
CA ALA A 150 -5.34 -17.51 -1.59
C ALA A 150 -4.78 -16.60 -2.71
N GLY A 151 -5.61 -15.77 -3.33
CA GLY A 151 -5.17 -14.75 -4.29
C GLY A 151 -4.14 -13.79 -3.66
N CYS A 152 -4.35 -13.38 -2.40
CA CYS A 152 -3.44 -12.51 -1.66
C CYS A 152 -2.04 -13.13 -1.47
N HIS A 153 -1.93 -14.45 -1.41
CA HIS A 153 -0.66 -15.15 -1.19
C HIS A 153 0.20 -15.24 -2.46
N THR A 154 -0.37 -14.91 -3.61
CA THR A 154 0.31 -14.95 -4.92
C THR A 154 0.80 -13.58 -5.39
N LEU A 155 0.62 -12.54 -4.56
CA LEU A 155 0.95 -11.13 -4.84
C LEU A 155 2.37 -10.73 -4.41
#